data_AF-W2TLF7-F1
#
_entry.id   AF-W2TLF7-F1
#
_cell.length_a   1.000
_cell.length_b   1.000
_cell.length_c   1.000
_cell.angle_alpha   90.00
_cell.angle_beta   90.00
_cell.angle_gamma   90.00
#
_symmetry.space_group_name_H-M   'P 1'
#
loop_
_entity.id
_entity.type
_entity.pdbx_description
1 polymer ?
#
loop_
_entity_poly.entity_id
_entity_poly.type
_entity_poly.pdbx_seq_one_letter_code
_entity_poly.pdbx_strand_id
1 'polypeptide(L)'
;MLEWDKESMHESLRVFIEQNFVQRTMFQHLLQLQATFNVITEFHMLSQPHVNGLGGPRHQNLLRNVIEEIRENSAEALYSLCEWGAEHSNEFLADIYPILKVTFNAAIDLNFQVVPLAEKFSAHHLSAWICLVKLTSSSVLSQTNTAAAVLSNLVKEIRNETVWSDQSVCGTVQLACAIALRALAVSPADHLSCIGSIKNDFVDITNVEVDVDKVVDRAIKNLAMIFIRHGVIGSDSFKLCSTHVRVVDTMLKQLIALFPAKLMEIERNSEDELTWVDEMAEKGQQATPALHYESFLRCISDLYQIADDPKTSGAVKLCITELSLGYSSSGSMELCRFMERARISHHVVHAVAYLDMLCAVCRTRQVAAFIFDVFARVSAHDDVHVGWDHVMSALRSYERLFRERAGSTSMIGHSLSAQQQPKAVIPPRELIGLISWITLARTVVDLDDDAAEVFLEERQWAVLDATLGIVSAPVPLPLKGALLRLVAALAKREASALRIWNALNAHALCTFAENGALLGLQRELDERECSEEIFDTSLGFVYLLRSLLSHSHIVIPEFAAPYLQYLTKSIVSQMGSRSYKNIAQFVSCFCFFNSFISFISPI
;
A
#
# COMPACT_ATOMS: atom_id res chain seq x y z
N MET A 1 -14.02 19.60 3.07
CA MET A 1 -15.40 19.20 2.74
C MET A 1 -16.26 19.66 3.90
N LEU A 2 -17.35 20.41 3.68
CA LEU A 2 -18.31 20.65 4.76
C LEU A 2 -18.95 19.30 5.05
N GLU A 3 -18.72 18.71 6.22
CA GLU A 3 -19.51 17.56 6.69
C GLU A 3 -20.86 18.12 7.12
N TRP A 4 -21.88 17.93 6.28
CA TRP A 4 -23.25 18.33 6.61
C TRP A 4 -23.80 17.26 7.54
N ASP A 5 -23.50 17.39 8.84
CA ASP A 5 -24.07 16.51 9.85
C ASP A 5 -25.57 16.73 9.90
N LYS A 6 -26.31 15.66 9.55
CA LYS A 6 -27.77 15.60 9.48
C LYS A 6 -28.43 16.02 10.80
N GLU A 7 -27.76 15.78 11.93
CA GLU A 7 -28.26 16.15 13.26
C GLU A 7 -28.00 17.62 13.61
N SER A 8 -26.92 18.21 13.06
CA SER A 8 -26.58 19.62 13.24
C SER A 8 -27.41 20.58 12.37
N MET A 9 -28.10 20.03 11.35
CA MET A 9 -28.85 20.80 10.37
C MET A 9 -30.21 21.28 10.89
N HIS A 10 -30.60 22.49 10.47
CA HIS A 10 -31.93 23.02 10.78
C HIS A 10 -33.02 22.13 10.17
N GLU A 11 -34.00 21.76 10.99
CA GLU A 11 -35.06 20.79 10.65
C GLU A 11 -35.77 21.10 9.31
N SER A 12 -36.07 22.38 9.05
CA SER A 12 -36.73 22.76 7.79
C SER A 12 -35.88 22.48 6.54
N LEU A 13 -34.55 22.60 6.65
CA LEU A 13 -33.64 22.29 5.54
C LEU A 13 -33.48 20.77 5.39
N ARG A 14 -33.44 20.03 6.51
CA ARG A 14 -33.44 18.56 6.51
C ARG A 14 -34.68 18.01 5.79
N VAL A 15 -35.87 18.44 6.20
CA VAL A 15 -37.14 18.04 5.58
C VAL A 15 -37.19 18.43 4.10
N PHE A 16 -36.69 19.62 3.75
CA PHE A 16 -36.58 20.04 2.35
C PHE A 16 -35.70 19.10 1.52
N ILE A 17 -34.53 18.71 2.05
CA ILE A 17 -33.62 17.78 1.35
C ILE A 17 -34.28 16.41 1.19
N GLU A 18 -34.82 15.85 2.26
CA GLU A 18 -35.46 14.53 2.26
C GLU A 18 -36.63 14.47 1.27
N GLN A 19 -37.48 15.51 1.23
CA GLN A 19 -38.64 15.53 0.33
C GLN A 19 -38.29 15.76 -1.15
N ASN A 20 -37.26 16.55 -1.44
CA ASN A 20 -36.98 16.99 -2.82
C ASN A 20 -35.86 16.20 -3.51
N PHE A 21 -34.88 15.69 -2.77
CA PHE A 21 -33.70 15.06 -3.34
C PHE A 21 -33.58 13.57 -3.02
N VAL A 22 -34.03 13.12 -1.84
CA VAL A 22 -33.92 11.72 -1.41
C VAL A 22 -35.04 10.89 -2.03
N GLN A 23 -34.97 10.69 -3.34
CA GLN A 23 -35.98 9.98 -4.13
C GLN A 23 -35.34 8.92 -5.02
N ARG A 24 -36.03 7.78 -5.19
CA ARG A 24 -35.59 6.70 -6.08
C ARG A 24 -35.36 7.14 -7.52
N THR A 25 -36.18 8.06 -8.03
CA THR A 25 -36.04 8.63 -9.39
C THR A 25 -34.73 9.40 -9.55
N MET A 26 -34.34 10.19 -8.55
CA MET A 26 -33.06 10.91 -8.54
C MET A 26 -31.90 9.92 -8.50
N PHE A 27 -31.99 8.90 -7.63
CA PHE A 27 -30.99 7.84 -7.53
C PHE A 27 -30.78 7.11 -8.87
N GLN A 28 -31.86 6.67 -9.52
CA GLN A 28 -31.81 6.03 -10.85
C GLN A 28 -31.21 6.95 -11.92
N HIS A 29 -31.57 8.24 -11.91
CA HIS A 29 -31.03 9.20 -12.86
C HIS A 29 -29.51 9.37 -12.72
N LEU A 30 -29.02 9.47 -11.49
CA LEU A 30 -27.58 9.58 -11.23
C LEU A 30 -26.83 8.28 -11.57
N LEU A 31 -27.41 7.11 -11.31
CA LEU A 31 -26.84 5.83 -11.77
C LEU A 31 -26.72 5.78 -13.30
N GLN A 32 -27.76 6.23 -14.01
CA GLN A 32 -27.76 6.29 -15.47
C GLN A 32 -26.74 7.30 -16.00
N LEU A 33 -26.55 8.43 -15.32
CA LEU A 33 -25.52 9.41 -15.62
C LEU A 33 -24.13 8.76 -15.55
N GLN A 34 -23.84 7.98 -14.49
CA GLN A 34 -22.56 7.27 -14.37
C GLN A 34 -22.31 6.27 -15.50
N ALA A 35 -23.37 5.68 -16.07
CA ALA A 35 -23.27 4.75 -17.20
C ALA A 35 -23.01 5.46 -18.54
N THR A 36 -23.65 6.61 -18.78
CA THR A 36 -23.75 7.21 -20.12
C THR A 36 -22.89 8.45 -20.32
N PHE A 37 -22.63 9.21 -19.26
CA PHE A 37 -21.90 10.48 -19.33
C PHE A 37 -20.41 10.22 -19.07
N ASN A 38 -19.60 10.25 -20.13
CA ASN A 38 -18.16 10.06 -20.04
C ASN A 38 -17.43 10.79 -21.18
N VAL A 39 -16.11 10.94 -21.04
CA VAL A 39 -15.31 11.70 -22.01
C VAL A 39 -15.46 11.17 -23.43
N ILE A 40 -15.58 9.85 -23.61
CA ILE A 40 -15.71 9.22 -24.94
C ILE A 40 -17.05 9.57 -25.56
N THR A 41 -18.16 9.41 -24.82
CA THR A 41 -19.52 9.70 -25.32
C THR A 41 -19.71 11.18 -25.59
N GLU A 42 -19.27 12.04 -24.68
CA GLU A 42 -19.37 13.50 -24.82
C GLU A 42 -18.50 14.02 -25.95
N PHE A 43 -17.26 13.54 -26.08
CA PHE A 43 -16.41 13.96 -27.20
C PHE A 43 -16.98 13.48 -28.53
N HIS A 44 -17.51 12.26 -28.59
CA HIS A 44 -18.18 11.77 -29.79
C HIS A 44 -19.37 12.66 -30.16
N MET A 45 -20.22 13.03 -29.19
CA MET A 45 -21.34 13.95 -29.44
C MET A 45 -20.86 15.34 -29.91
N LEU A 46 -19.87 15.92 -29.25
CA LEU A 46 -19.34 17.25 -29.60
C LEU A 46 -18.58 17.27 -30.93
N SER A 47 -18.04 16.12 -31.35
CA SER A 47 -17.37 15.94 -32.65
C SER A 47 -18.34 15.87 -33.84
N GLN A 48 -19.65 15.71 -33.59
CA GLN A 48 -20.60 15.55 -34.68
C GLN A 48 -20.65 16.84 -35.53
N PRO A 49 -20.72 16.73 -36.87
CA PRO A 49 -20.57 17.89 -37.77
C PRO A 49 -21.59 19.01 -37.53
N HIS A 50 -22.76 18.68 -36.98
CA HIS A 50 -23.82 19.65 -36.71
C HIS A 50 -23.68 20.34 -35.34
N VAL A 51 -22.86 19.81 -34.43
CA VAL A 51 -22.55 20.43 -33.13
C VAL A 51 -21.26 21.23 -33.25
N ASN A 52 -20.21 20.64 -33.83
CA ASN A 52 -18.88 21.22 -33.99
C ASN A 52 -18.35 21.90 -32.71
N GLY A 53 -18.55 21.23 -31.57
CA GLY A 53 -18.27 21.77 -30.23
C GLY A 53 -16.86 21.48 -29.72
N LEU A 54 -16.11 20.59 -30.38
CA LEU A 54 -14.72 20.30 -30.00
C LEU A 54 -13.75 21.33 -30.57
N GLY A 55 -13.01 21.99 -29.68
CA GLY A 55 -11.93 22.89 -30.07
C GLY A 55 -10.57 22.19 -30.19
N GLY A 56 -9.50 22.97 -30.20
CA GLY A 56 -8.13 22.46 -30.16
C GLY A 56 -7.75 21.76 -28.84
N PRO A 57 -6.53 21.20 -28.74
CA PRO A 57 -6.12 20.34 -27.61
C PRO A 57 -6.31 20.96 -26.23
N ARG A 58 -6.09 22.28 -26.09
CA ARG A 58 -6.32 23.00 -24.83
C ARG A 58 -7.79 23.00 -24.42
N HIS A 59 -8.70 23.21 -25.37
CA HIS A 59 -10.14 23.16 -25.11
C HIS A 59 -10.58 21.74 -24.73
N GLN A 60 -10.07 20.73 -25.43
CA GLN A 60 -10.36 19.32 -25.12
C GLN A 60 -9.90 18.94 -23.71
N ASN A 61 -8.71 19.37 -23.27
CA ASN A 61 -8.26 19.13 -21.90
C ASN A 61 -9.16 19.81 -20.86
N LEU A 62 -9.60 21.04 -21.11
CA LEU A 62 -10.56 21.72 -20.22
C LEU A 62 -11.91 20.97 -20.16
N LEU A 63 -12.44 20.55 -21.31
CA LEU A 63 -13.70 19.77 -21.37
C LEU A 63 -13.57 18.42 -20.65
N ARG A 64 -12.46 17.71 -20.84
CA ARG A 64 -12.17 16.46 -20.13
C ARG A 64 -12.26 16.66 -18.63
N ASN A 65 -11.58 17.67 -18.10
CA ASN A 65 -11.56 17.95 -16.66
C ASN A 65 -12.97 18.24 -16.13
N VAL A 66 -13.76 19.04 -16.85
CA VAL A 66 -15.15 19.36 -16.45
C VAL A 66 -16.04 18.11 -16.47
N ILE A 67 -15.91 17.26 -17.50
CA ILE A 67 -16.67 16.00 -17.57
C ILE A 67 -16.31 15.08 -16.41
N GLU A 68 -15.01 14.94 -16.11
CA GLU A 68 -14.53 14.11 -15.00
C GLU A 68 -15.00 14.66 -13.64
N GLU A 69 -14.99 15.98 -13.45
CA GLU A 69 -15.52 16.66 -12.25
C GLU A 69 -17.04 16.45 -12.08
N ILE A 70 -17.82 16.55 -13.16
CA ILE A 70 -19.27 16.28 -13.12
C ILE A 70 -19.53 14.83 -12.69
N ARG A 71 -18.74 13.87 -13.19
CA ARG A 71 -18.88 12.46 -12.80
C ARG A 71 -18.50 12.23 -11.35
N GLU A 72 -17.45 12.88 -10.87
CA GLU A 72 -17.05 12.83 -9.46
C GLU A 72 -18.17 13.36 -8.56
N ASN A 73 -18.69 14.56 -8.84
CA ASN A 73 -19.80 15.16 -8.11
C ASN A 73 -21.07 14.29 -8.13
N SER A 74 -21.35 13.64 -9.26
CA SER A 74 -22.46 12.70 -9.36
C SER A 74 -22.27 11.44 -8.49
N ALA A 75 -21.05 10.93 -8.38
CA ALA A 75 -20.75 9.79 -7.51
C ALA A 75 -20.86 10.17 -6.02
N GLU A 76 -20.39 11.37 -5.65
CA GLU A 76 -20.56 11.90 -4.29
C GLU A 76 -22.05 12.18 -3.95
N ALA A 77 -22.83 12.64 -4.93
CA ALA A 77 -24.28 12.81 -4.76
C ALA A 77 -24.98 11.45 -4.55
N LEU A 78 -24.61 10.41 -5.31
CA LEU A 78 -25.12 9.04 -5.09
C LEU A 78 -24.83 8.53 -3.69
N TYR A 79 -23.59 8.72 -3.21
CA TYR A 79 -23.24 8.35 -1.84
C TYR A 79 -24.05 9.13 -0.81
N SER A 80 -24.19 10.44 -1.00
CA SER A 80 -24.99 11.30 -0.10
C SER A 80 -26.46 10.86 -0.07
N LEU A 81 -27.02 10.44 -1.21
CA LEU A 81 -28.37 9.85 -1.24
C LEU A 81 -28.44 8.54 -0.45
N CYS A 82 -27.41 7.72 -0.46
CA CYS A 82 -27.36 6.50 0.35
C CYS A 82 -27.33 6.82 1.85
N GLU A 83 -26.57 7.85 2.25
CA GLU A 83 -26.53 8.32 3.64
C GLU A 83 -27.86 8.85 4.14
N TRP A 84 -28.53 9.65 3.32
CA TRP A 84 -29.77 10.30 3.70
C TRP A 84 -30.99 9.39 3.50
N GLY A 85 -30.93 8.46 2.56
CA GLY A 85 -32.01 7.59 2.11
C GLY A 85 -32.10 6.24 2.80
N ALA A 86 -31.80 6.16 4.11
CA ALA A 86 -31.84 4.90 4.86
C ALA A 86 -33.18 4.14 4.69
N GLU A 87 -34.31 4.84 4.68
CA GLU A 87 -35.65 4.25 4.48
C GLU A 87 -35.89 3.73 3.05
N HIS A 88 -35.13 4.21 2.06
CA HIS A 88 -35.20 3.77 0.66
C HIS A 88 -34.19 2.66 0.32
N SER A 89 -33.44 2.15 1.30
CA SER A 89 -32.33 1.20 1.06
C SER A 89 -32.72 -0.01 0.21
N ASN A 90 -33.87 -0.64 0.49
CA ASN A 90 -34.34 -1.78 -0.32
C ASN A 90 -34.63 -1.41 -1.78
N GLU A 91 -35.21 -0.22 -2.01
CA GLU A 91 -35.52 0.26 -3.35
C GLU A 91 -34.25 0.57 -4.15
N PHE A 92 -33.28 1.23 -3.52
CA PHE A 92 -32.00 1.56 -4.13
C PHE A 92 -31.18 0.30 -4.42
N LEU A 93 -31.15 -0.65 -3.48
CA LEU A 93 -30.49 -1.95 -3.68
C LEU A 93 -31.11 -2.75 -4.83
N ALA A 94 -32.44 -2.72 -4.99
CA ALA A 94 -33.12 -3.37 -6.10
C ALA A 94 -32.68 -2.82 -7.47
N ASP A 95 -32.32 -1.53 -7.55
CA ASP A 95 -31.77 -0.91 -8.76
C ASP A 95 -30.27 -1.21 -8.94
N ILE A 96 -29.54 -1.47 -7.86
CA ILE A 96 -28.09 -1.81 -7.88
C ILE A 96 -27.84 -3.27 -8.30
N TYR A 97 -28.61 -4.24 -7.80
CA TYR A 97 -28.31 -5.67 -8.04
C TYR A 97 -28.18 -6.04 -9.52
N PRO A 98 -29.05 -5.59 -10.44
CA PRO A 98 -28.91 -5.89 -11.86
C PRO A 98 -27.59 -5.40 -12.46
N ILE A 99 -27.08 -4.25 -12.00
CA ILE A 99 -25.82 -3.66 -12.45
C ILE A 99 -24.65 -4.56 -12.03
N LEU A 100 -24.63 -5.02 -10.78
CA LEU A 100 -23.52 -5.81 -10.25
C LEU A 100 -23.53 -7.27 -10.72
N LYS A 101 -24.72 -7.85 -10.94
CA LYS A 101 -24.88 -9.25 -11.38
C LYS A 101 -24.52 -9.49 -12.84
N VAL A 102 -24.53 -8.44 -13.68
CA VAL A 102 -24.23 -8.53 -15.11
C VAL A 102 -22.91 -7.81 -15.40
N THR A 103 -21.80 -8.51 -15.19
CA THR A 103 -20.45 -8.11 -15.59
C THR A 103 -20.04 -8.91 -16.84
N PHE A 104 -19.73 -8.21 -17.94
CA PHE A 104 -19.51 -8.83 -19.26
C PHE A 104 -18.28 -9.77 -19.31
N ASN A 105 -18.53 -11.07 -19.47
CA ASN A 105 -17.68 -12.22 -19.84
C ASN A 105 -16.15 -12.15 -19.63
N ALA A 106 -15.67 -13.17 -18.90
CA ALA A 106 -14.29 -13.52 -18.58
C ALA A 106 -13.38 -13.68 -19.81
N ALA A 107 -12.15 -13.19 -19.71
CA ALA A 107 -11.03 -13.59 -20.56
C ALA A 107 -10.13 -14.52 -19.75
N ILE A 108 -9.85 -15.71 -20.29
CA ILE A 108 -8.83 -16.62 -19.78
C ILE A 108 -7.52 -16.19 -20.43
N ASP A 109 -6.55 -15.72 -19.64
CA ASP A 109 -5.18 -15.53 -20.12
C ASP A 109 -4.40 -16.86 -20.04
N LEU A 110 -3.43 -17.03 -20.95
CA LEU A 110 -2.70 -18.27 -21.25
C LEU A 110 -1.78 -18.78 -20.12
N ASN A 111 -1.80 -18.16 -18.93
CA ASN A 111 -0.89 -18.45 -17.81
C ASN A 111 -1.55 -19.07 -16.56
N PHE A 112 -2.78 -19.59 -16.64
CA PHE A 112 -3.43 -20.34 -15.54
C PHE A 112 -3.51 -19.62 -14.18
N GLN A 113 -3.39 -18.28 -14.15
CA GLN A 113 -3.79 -17.46 -13.01
C GLN A 113 -5.18 -16.89 -13.26
N VAL A 114 -6.13 -17.17 -12.37
CA VAL A 114 -7.45 -16.53 -12.36
C VAL A 114 -7.25 -15.08 -11.91
N VAL A 115 -6.99 -14.19 -12.86
CA VAL A 115 -6.99 -12.73 -12.62
C VAL A 115 -8.45 -12.30 -12.49
N PRO A 116 -8.87 -11.60 -11.41
CA PRO A 116 -10.22 -11.06 -11.35
C PRO A 116 -10.44 -10.03 -12.46
N LEU A 117 -11.68 -9.94 -12.96
CA LEU A 117 -12.14 -9.19 -14.14
C LEU A 117 -11.99 -7.64 -14.09
N ALA A 118 -10.94 -7.13 -13.45
CA ALA A 118 -10.70 -5.71 -13.19
C ALA A 118 -10.72 -4.81 -14.45
N GLU A 119 -10.33 -5.32 -15.62
CA GLU A 119 -10.26 -4.52 -16.85
C GLU A 119 -11.62 -4.02 -17.37
N LYS A 120 -12.75 -4.54 -16.84
CA LYS A 120 -14.10 -4.17 -17.29
C LYS A 120 -14.99 -3.58 -16.19
N PHE A 121 -14.48 -3.37 -14.98
CA PHE A 121 -15.25 -2.76 -13.89
C PHE A 121 -15.36 -1.24 -14.09
N SER A 122 -16.36 -0.83 -14.88
CA SER A 122 -16.55 0.59 -15.23
C SER A 122 -16.93 1.45 -14.02
N ALA A 123 -16.80 2.77 -14.16
CA ALA A 123 -17.20 3.73 -13.11
C ALA A 123 -18.67 3.59 -12.66
N HIS A 124 -19.54 3.10 -13.54
CA HIS A 124 -20.93 2.79 -13.21
C HIS A 124 -21.04 1.62 -12.23
N HIS A 125 -20.32 0.51 -12.50
CA HIS A 125 -20.25 -0.62 -11.58
C HIS A 125 -19.60 -0.22 -10.25
N LEU A 126 -18.54 0.60 -10.30
CA LEU A 126 -17.89 1.13 -9.11
C LEU A 126 -18.85 1.95 -8.25
N SER A 127 -19.57 2.90 -8.85
CA SER A 127 -20.54 3.73 -8.12
C SER A 127 -21.65 2.87 -7.51
N ALA A 128 -22.17 1.90 -8.27
CA ALA A 128 -23.20 0.97 -7.78
C ALA A 128 -22.69 0.11 -6.60
N TRP A 129 -21.44 -0.38 -6.68
CA TRP A 129 -20.81 -1.15 -5.61
C TRP A 129 -20.57 -0.32 -4.35
N ILE A 130 -20.07 0.92 -4.50
CA ILE A 130 -19.88 1.86 -3.39
C ILE A 130 -21.22 2.15 -2.69
N CYS A 131 -22.29 2.37 -3.47
CA CYS A 131 -23.64 2.56 -2.93
C CYS A 131 -24.12 1.32 -2.17
N LEU A 132 -23.90 0.11 -2.69
CA LEU A 132 -24.27 -1.12 -1.98
C LEU A 132 -23.57 -1.23 -0.63
N VAL A 133 -22.24 -1.03 -0.60
CA VAL A 133 -21.47 -1.12 0.65
C VAL A 133 -21.96 -0.06 1.64
N LYS A 134 -22.30 1.15 1.17
CA LYS A 134 -22.80 2.20 2.06
C LYS A 134 -24.22 1.95 2.57
N LEU A 135 -25.17 1.59 1.71
CA LEU A 135 -26.55 1.26 2.10
C LEU A 135 -26.63 0.09 3.08
N THR A 136 -25.66 -0.82 3.02
CA THR A 136 -25.57 -1.98 3.93
C THR A 136 -24.69 -1.71 5.14
N SER A 137 -24.08 -0.53 5.27
CA SER A 137 -23.24 -0.19 6.42
C SER A 137 -24.07 0.00 7.69
N SER A 138 -23.45 -0.25 8.85
CA SER A 138 -24.09 0.01 10.15
C SER A 138 -24.50 1.48 10.34
N SER A 139 -23.76 2.43 9.76
CA SER A 139 -24.09 3.85 9.82
C SER A 139 -25.43 4.19 9.16
N VAL A 140 -25.80 3.51 8.07
CA VAL A 140 -27.09 3.73 7.39
C VAL A 140 -28.17 2.87 8.01
N LEU A 141 -27.88 1.59 8.24
CA LEU A 141 -28.86 0.63 8.74
C LEU A 141 -29.34 0.97 10.17
N SER A 142 -28.51 1.60 10.99
CA SER A 142 -28.94 2.07 12.33
C SER A 142 -29.97 3.20 12.29
N GLN A 143 -30.14 3.88 11.14
CA GLN A 143 -31.07 5.00 10.96
C GLN A 143 -32.44 4.59 10.44
N THR A 144 -32.69 3.32 10.13
CA THR A 144 -33.98 2.84 9.56
C THR A 144 -34.57 1.71 10.38
N ASN A 145 -35.91 1.67 10.41
CA ASN A 145 -36.66 0.55 10.99
C ASN A 145 -36.69 -0.71 10.09
N THR A 146 -36.17 -0.61 8.87
CA THR A 146 -36.19 -1.70 7.87
C THR A 146 -34.89 -2.49 7.78
N ALA A 147 -33.92 -2.23 8.66
CA ALA A 147 -32.58 -2.83 8.63
C ALA A 147 -32.60 -4.37 8.51
N ALA A 148 -33.43 -5.04 9.31
CA ALA A 148 -33.57 -6.49 9.28
C ALA A 148 -34.11 -7.00 7.92
N ALA A 149 -35.03 -6.27 7.30
CA ALA A 149 -35.56 -6.62 5.97
C ALA A 149 -34.50 -6.41 4.88
N VAL A 150 -33.74 -5.31 4.95
CA VAL A 150 -32.62 -5.03 4.03
C VAL A 150 -31.60 -6.16 4.08
N LEU A 151 -31.17 -6.56 5.27
CA LEU A 151 -30.19 -7.64 5.44
C LEU A 151 -30.75 -9.02 5.08
N SER A 152 -32.01 -9.31 5.41
CA SER A 152 -32.68 -10.55 4.98
C SER A 152 -32.71 -10.68 3.46
N ASN A 153 -32.98 -9.59 2.74
CA ASN A 153 -32.92 -9.55 1.29
C ASN A 153 -31.49 -9.72 0.77
N LEU A 154 -30.51 -9.01 1.35
CA LEU A 154 -29.10 -9.17 0.98
C LEU A 154 -28.61 -10.61 1.17
N VAL A 155 -28.99 -11.27 2.27
CA VAL A 155 -28.67 -12.69 2.53
C VAL A 155 -29.24 -13.60 1.45
N LYS A 156 -30.46 -13.34 0.97
CA LYS A 156 -31.04 -14.11 -0.15
C LYS A 156 -30.24 -13.91 -1.43
N GLU A 157 -29.82 -12.68 -1.71
CA GLU A 157 -29.05 -12.33 -2.91
C GLU A 157 -27.68 -13.00 -2.95
N ILE A 158 -26.97 -13.04 -1.81
CA ILE A 158 -25.65 -13.67 -1.73
C ILE A 158 -25.69 -15.20 -1.64
N ARG A 159 -26.83 -15.79 -1.25
CA ARG A 159 -27.01 -17.26 -1.23
C ARG A 159 -27.23 -17.84 -2.62
N ASN A 160 -27.76 -17.04 -3.55
CA ASN A 160 -27.99 -17.46 -4.92
C ASN A 160 -26.78 -17.14 -5.81
N GLU A 161 -25.65 -17.82 -5.59
CA GLU A 161 -24.40 -17.54 -6.29
C GLU A 161 -24.49 -17.69 -7.82
N THR A 162 -25.42 -18.53 -8.32
CA THR A 162 -25.57 -18.82 -9.76
C THR A 162 -26.10 -17.64 -10.59
N VAL A 163 -26.70 -16.63 -9.96
CA VAL A 163 -27.19 -15.44 -10.68
C VAL A 163 -26.11 -14.37 -10.89
N TRP A 164 -24.92 -14.57 -10.34
CA TRP A 164 -23.79 -13.65 -10.48
C TRP A 164 -22.91 -14.12 -11.65
N SER A 165 -22.76 -13.29 -12.67
CA SER A 165 -21.88 -13.59 -13.80
C SER A 165 -20.39 -13.63 -13.40
N ASP A 166 -20.03 -12.85 -12.38
CA ASP A 166 -18.70 -12.81 -11.79
C ASP A 166 -18.78 -13.15 -10.30
N GLN A 167 -18.22 -14.30 -9.95
CA GLN A 167 -18.20 -14.78 -8.57
C GLN A 167 -17.34 -13.87 -7.67
N SER A 168 -16.35 -13.18 -8.23
CA SER A 168 -15.51 -12.28 -7.45
C SER A 168 -16.22 -10.99 -7.03
N VAL A 169 -17.13 -10.49 -7.87
CA VAL A 169 -18.08 -9.44 -7.47
C VAL A 169 -19.00 -9.96 -6.37
N CYS A 170 -19.57 -11.16 -6.53
CA CYS A 170 -20.41 -11.80 -5.50
C CYS A 170 -19.66 -11.90 -4.16
N GLY A 171 -18.38 -12.30 -4.19
CA GLY A 171 -17.52 -12.39 -3.02
C GLY A 171 -17.39 -11.06 -2.28
N THR A 172 -17.27 -9.93 -2.98
CA THR A 172 -17.24 -8.61 -2.32
C THR A 172 -18.56 -8.24 -1.64
N VAL A 173 -19.70 -8.64 -2.22
CA VAL A 173 -21.03 -8.41 -1.64
C VAL A 173 -21.28 -9.34 -0.45
N GLN A 174 -20.78 -10.58 -0.51
CA GLN A 174 -20.74 -11.50 0.63
C GLN A 174 -19.96 -10.91 1.79
N LEU A 175 -18.79 -10.31 1.52
CA LEU A 175 -17.99 -9.64 2.54
C LEU A 175 -18.72 -8.44 3.17
N ALA A 176 -19.30 -7.56 2.35
CA ALA A 176 -20.07 -6.41 2.85
C ALA A 176 -21.25 -6.86 3.71
N CYS A 177 -21.95 -7.92 3.29
CA CYS A 177 -23.02 -8.54 4.08
C CYS A 177 -22.51 -9.05 5.43
N ALA A 178 -21.42 -9.83 5.45
CA ALA A 178 -20.87 -10.34 6.71
C ALA A 178 -20.49 -9.22 7.69
N ILE A 179 -19.86 -8.16 7.19
CA ILE A 179 -19.50 -6.97 7.98
C ILE A 179 -20.75 -6.29 8.53
N ALA A 180 -21.77 -6.06 7.69
CA ALA A 180 -23.03 -5.44 8.11
C ALA A 180 -23.73 -6.25 9.21
N LEU A 181 -23.81 -7.57 9.04
CA LEU A 181 -24.40 -8.50 10.01
C LEU A 181 -23.70 -8.42 11.35
N ARG A 182 -22.37 -8.56 11.35
CA ARG A 182 -21.57 -8.54 12.57
C ARG A 182 -21.63 -7.16 13.24
N ALA A 183 -21.53 -6.08 12.48
CA ALA A 183 -21.55 -4.71 12.98
C ALA A 183 -22.86 -4.36 13.69
N LEU A 184 -24.01 -4.76 13.14
CA LEU A 184 -25.29 -4.54 13.80
C LEU A 184 -25.52 -5.47 14.98
N ALA A 185 -25.06 -6.71 14.90
CA ALA A 185 -25.24 -7.69 15.98
C ALA A 185 -24.40 -7.37 17.24
N VAL A 186 -23.31 -6.60 17.11
CA VAL A 186 -22.54 -6.03 18.24
C VAL A 186 -22.97 -4.61 18.62
N SER A 187 -23.91 -4.00 17.89
CA SER A 187 -24.34 -2.62 18.13
C SER A 187 -25.15 -2.53 19.44
N PRO A 188 -24.89 -1.53 20.29
CA PRO A 188 -25.61 -1.35 21.56
C PRO A 188 -27.01 -0.74 21.38
N ALA A 189 -27.48 -0.46 20.16
CA ALA A 189 -28.74 0.25 19.94
C ALA A 189 -29.98 -0.66 20.12
N ASP A 190 -30.86 -0.28 21.05
CA ASP A 190 -32.02 -1.07 21.49
C ASP A 190 -33.05 -1.39 20.38
N HIS A 191 -33.19 -0.54 19.35
CA HIS A 191 -34.14 -0.76 18.25
C HIS A 191 -33.66 -1.78 17.20
N LEU A 192 -32.38 -2.16 17.25
CA LEU A 192 -31.80 -3.23 16.41
C LEU A 192 -32.02 -4.62 17.01
N SER A 193 -32.76 -4.74 18.13
CA SER A 193 -33.07 -6.00 18.82
C SER A 193 -33.77 -7.07 17.96
N CYS A 194 -34.21 -6.72 16.75
CA CYS A 194 -34.79 -7.63 15.76
C CYS A 194 -33.75 -8.38 14.90
N ILE A 195 -32.49 -7.92 14.91
CA ILE A 195 -31.32 -8.68 14.45
C ILE A 195 -30.77 -9.33 15.73
N GLY A 196 -31.08 -10.61 15.91
CA GLY A 196 -30.88 -11.30 17.17
C GLY A 196 -29.44 -11.22 17.68
N SER A 197 -29.29 -11.20 18.99
CA SER A 197 -27.99 -11.21 19.67
C SER A 197 -27.11 -12.35 19.13
N ILE A 198 -25.81 -12.07 18.92
CA ILE A 198 -24.84 -13.09 18.50
C ILE A 198 -24.87 -14.25 19.50
N LYS A 199 -25.22 -15.45 19.01
CA LYS A 199 -25.04 -16.70 19.76
C LYS A 199 -24.15 -17.62 18.94
N ASN A 200 -22.95 -17.90 19.42
CA ASN A 200 -21.99 -18.83 18.78
C ASN A 200 -21.77 -18.55 17.27
N ASP A 201 -21.51 -17.28 16.91
CA ASP A 201 -21.29 -16.80 15.53
C ASP A 201 -22.49 -16.81 14.57
N PHE A 202 -23.67 -17.18 15.06
CA PHE A 202 -24.94 -17.04 14.35
C PHE A 202 -25.58 -15.68 14.63
N VAL A 203 -26.08 -15.04 13.57
CA VAL A 203 -26.96 -13.87 13.67
C VAL A 203 -28.36 -14.29 13.22
N ASP A 204 -29.34 -14.15 14.12
CA ASP A 204 -30.73 -14.44 13.84
C ASP A 204 -31.39 -13.24 13.15
N ILE A 205 -31.62 -13.33 11.84
CA ILE A 205 -32.38 -12.30 11.13
C ILE A 205 -33.70 -12.89 10.70
N THR A 206 -34.80 -12.41 11.27
CA THR A 206 -36.16 -12.76 10.78
C THR A 206 -36.35 -14.28 10.57
N ASN A 207 -35.96 -15.11 11.55
CA ASN A 207 -36.00 -16.59 11.51
C ASN A 207 -35.03 -17.27 10.52
N VAL A 208 -33.96 -16.59 10.08
CA VAL A 208 -32.86 -17.18 9.31
C VAL A 208 -31.59 -17.09 10.14
N GLU A 209 -31.10 -18.25 10.59
CA GLU A 209 -29.76 -18.37 11.16
C GLU A 209 -28.72 -18.20 10.04
N VAL A 210 -27.86 -17.20 10.19
CA VAL A 210 -26.73 -16.97 9.30
C VAL A 210 -25.43 -17.15 10.08
N ASP A 211 -24.66 -18.16 9.66
CA ASP A 211 -23.28 -18.35 10.09
C ASP A 211 -22.39 -17.33 9.37
N VAL A 212 -22.04 -16.25 10.08
CA VAL A 212 -21.35 -15.09 9.47
C VAL A 212 -19.93 -15.46 9.05
N ASP A 213 -19.24 -16.32 9.79
CA ASP A 213 -17.88 -16.74 9.47
C ASP A 213 -17.83 -17.60 8.21
N LYS A 214 -18.84 -18.45 7.98
CA LYS A 214 -18.99 -19.15 6.69
C LYS A 214 -19.23 -18.20 5.53
N VAL A 215 -19.89 -17.06 5.74
CA VAL A 215 -20.07 -16.04 4.69
C VAL A 215 -18.72 -15.39 4.36
N VAL A 216 -17.89 -15.11 5.37
CA VAL A 216 -16.51 -14.62 5.17
C VAL A 216 -15.68 -15.66 4.41
N ASP A 217 -15.76 -16.94 4.76
CA ASP A 217 -15.06 -18.02 4.05
C ASP A 217 -15.44 -18.09 2.56
N ARG A 218 -16.72 -17.92 2.25
CA ARG A 218 -17.19 -17.89 0.85
C ARG A 218 -16.67 -16.66 0.12
N ALA A 219 -16.71 -15.49 0.76
CA ALA A 219 -16.17 -14.27 0.18
C ALA A 219 -14.68 -14.41 -0.20
N ILE A 220 -13.89 -15.01 0.70
CA ILE A 220 -12.46 -15.25 0.48
C ILE A 220 -12.22 -16.26 -0.64
N LYS A 221 -12.94 -17.38 -0.65
CA LYS A 221 -12.88 -18.39 -1.72
C LYS A 221 -13.28 -17.82 -3.08
N ASN A 222 -14.23 -16.89 -3.08
CA ASN A 222 -14.66 -16.14 -4.24
C ASN A 222 -13.71 -14.99 -4.59
N LEU A 223 -12.49 -14.92 -4.03
CA LEU A 223 -11.44 -13.96 -4.40
C LEU A 223 -11.82 -12.49 -4.15
N ALA A 224 -12.67 -12.21 -3.16
CA ALA A 224 -13.12 -10.85 -2.85
C ALA A 224 -11.97 -9.85 -2.68
N MET A 225 -10.91 -10.22 -1.95
CA MET A 225 -9.75 -9.34 -1.72
C MET A 225 -9.01 -9.00 -3.01
N ILE A 226 -8.85 -9.97 -3.89
CA ILE A 226 -8.15 -9.78 -5.16
C ILE A 226 -8.99 -8.86 -6.07
N PHE A 227 -10.32 -9.02 -6.09
CA PHE A 227 -11.20 -8.14 -6.84
C PHE A 227 -11.24 -6.72 -6.28
N ILE A 228 -11.29 -6.52 -4.95
CA ILE A 228 -11.21 -5.19 -4.36
C ILE A 228 -9.90 -4.51 -4.76
N ARG A 229 -8.79 -5.24 -4.71
CA ARG A 229 -7.46 -4.73 -5.06
C ARG A 229 -7.35 -4.30 -6.52
N HIS A 230 -7.72 -5.17 -7.46
CA HIS A 230 -7.52 -4.90 -8.87
C HIS A 230 -8.71 -4.22 -9.55
N GLY A 231 -9.94 -4.64 -9.22
CA GLY A 231 -11.17 -4.13 -9.84
C GLY A 231 -11.69 -2.83 -9.22
N VAL A 232 -11.59 -2.68 -7.90
CA VAL A 232 -12.07 -1.47 -7.21
C VAL A 232 -10.93 -0.44 -7.08
N ILE A 233 -9.88 -0.75 -6.32
CA ILE A 233 -8.76 0.17 -6.04
C ILE A 233 -7.97 0.48 -7.31
N GLY A 234 -7.79 -0.51 -8.19
CA GLY A 234 -7.11 -0.34 -9.48
C GLY A 234 -7.84 0.56 -10.48
N SER A 235 -9.12 0.88 -10.27
CA SER A 235 -9.91 1.71 -11.18
C SER A 235 -9.44 3.17 -11.18
N ASP A 236 -9.27 3.77 -12.36
CA ASP A 236 -8.91 5.19 -12.45
C ASP A 236 -9.97 6.09 -11.80
N SER A 237 -11.26 5.73 -11.86
CA SER A 237 -12.35 6.48 -11.20
C SER A 237 -12.32 6.39 -9.67
N PHE A 238 -11.67 5.36 -9.11
CA PHE A 238 -11.47 5.24 -7.67
C PHE A 238 -10.49 6.30 -7.14
N LYS A 239 -9.43 6.57 -7.91
CA LYS A 239 -8.34 7.51 -7.55
C LYS A 239 -8.74 8.99 -7.61
N LEU A 240 -9.95 9.28 -8.10
CA LEU A 240 -10.47 10.65 -8.22
C LEU A 240 -11.38 11.03 -7.05
N CYS A 241 -12.19 10.10 -6.53
CA CYS A 241 -13.25 10.38 -5.57
C CYS A 241 -12.89 9.95 -4.14
N SER A 242 -12.83 10.92 -3.22
CA SER A 242 -12.46 10.69 -1.81
C SER A 242 -13.44 9.77 -1.06
N THR A 243 -14.72 9.83 -1.44
CA THR A 243 -15.78 9.02 -0.87
C THR A 243 -15.59 7.54 -1.16
N HIS A 244 -15.13 7.19 -2.38
CA HIS A 244 -14.84 5.80 -2.73
C HIS A 244 -13.78 5.21 -1.80
N VAL A 245 -12.73 5.99 -1.53
CA VAL A 245 -11.64 5.64 -0.64
C VAL A 245 -12.14 5.43 0.79
N ARG A 246 -12.96 6.35 1.33
CA ARG A 246 -13.53 6.23 2.69
C ARG A 246 -14.35 4.95 2.87
N VAL A 247 -15.13 4.57 1.86
CA VAL A 247 -15.96 3.35 1.91
C VAL A 247 -15.10 2.10 1.96
N VAL A 248 -14.10 1.99 1.09
CA VAL A 248 -13.20 0.81 1.07
C VAL A 248 -12.35 0.75 2.34
N ASP A 249 -11.79 1.87 2.77
CA ASP A 249 -11.02 1.95 4.02
C ASP A 249 -11.85 1.51 5.24
N THR A 250 -13.09 2.02 5.35
CA THR A 250 -14.01 1.63 6.42
C THR A 250 -14.29 0.14 6.39
N MET A 251 -14.57 -0.42 5.21
CA MET A 251 -14.83 -1.86 5.07
C MET A 251 -13.64 -2.72 5.50
N LEU A 252 -12.41 -2.36 5.09
CA LEU A 252 -11.19 -3.08 5.47
C LEU A 252 -10.91 -2.97 6.97
N LYS A 253 -11.08 -1.78 7.56
CA LYS A 253 -10.93 -1.58 9.01
C LYS A 253 -11.99 -2.32 9.82
N GLN A 254 -13.23 -2.35 9.34
CA GLN A 254 -14.30 -3.12 9.96
C GLN A 254 -14.04 -4.63 9.91
N LEU A 255 -13.42 -5.14 8.84
CA LEU A 255 -12.99 -6.54 8.82
C LEU A 255 -11.99 -6.84 9.95
N ILE A 256 -11.02 -5.94 10.19
CA ILE A 256 -10.06 -6.06 11.30
C ILE A 256 -10.77 -6.01 12.65
N ALA A 257 -11.64 -5.01 12.85
CA ALA A 257 -12.28 -4.76 14.12
C ALA A 257 -13.32 -5.83 14.51
N LEU A 258 -14.08 -6.34 13.53
CA LEU A 258 -15.23 -7.22 13.77
C LEU A 258 -14.88 -8.71 13.63
N PHE A 259 -13.79 -9.06 12.94
CA PHE A 259 -13.41 -10.45 12.69
C PHE A 259 -11.95 -10.79 13.07
N PRO A 260 -11.43 -10.35 14.25
CA PRO A 260 -10.04 -10.62 14.61
C PRO A 260 -9.73 -12.11 14.72
N ALA A 261 -10.65 -12.91 15.26
CA ALA A 261 -10.48 -14.37 15.37
C ALA A 261 -10.42 -15.04 13.99
N LYS A 262 -11.30 -14.63 13.07
CA LYS A 262 -11.34 -15.17 11.71
C LYS A 262 -10.11 -14.78 10.90
N LEU A 263 -9.62 -13.55 11.05
CA LEU A 263 -8.36 -13.13 10.42
C LEU A 263 -7.16 -13.95 10.93
N MET A 264 -7.10 -14.27 12.23
CA MET A 264 -6.07 -15.16 12.77
C MET A 264 -6.18 -16.58 12.21
N GLU A 265 -7.40 -17.09 11.99
CA GLU A 265 -7.62 -18.38 11.34
C GLU A 265 -7.11 -18.37 9.88
N ILE A 266 -7.45 -17.33 9.12
CA ILE A 266 -7.01 -17.16 7.72
C ILE A 266 -5.48 -17.04 7.62
N GLU A 267 -4.87 -16.27 8.52
CA GLU A 267 -3.43 -16.14 8.66
C GLU A 267 -2.78 -17.50 8.89
N ARG A 268 -3.24 -18.25 9.91
CA ARG A 268 -2.72 -19.58 10.22
C ARG A 268 -2.86 -20.57 9.07
N ASN A 269 -4.04 -20.63 8.45
CA ASN A 269 -4.27 -21.52 7.31
C ASN A 269 -3.36 -21.18 6.12
N SER A 270 -3.10 -19.89 5.91
CA SER A 270 -2.19 -19.42 4.85
C SER A 270 -0.71 -19.71 5.18
N GLU A 271 -0.32 -19.67 6.46
CA GLU A 271 1.02 -20.08 6.92
C GLU A 271 1.26 -21.58 6.72
N ASP A 272 0.26 -22.41 7.08
CA ASP A 272 0.30 -23.86 6.86
C ASP A 272 0.39 -24.17 5.35
N GLU A 273 -0.34 -23.44 4.51
CA GLU A 273 -0.27 -23.54 3.04
C GLU A 273 1.13 -23.19 2.50
N LEU A 274 1.72 -22.08 2.94
CA LEU A 274 3.04 -21.64 2.49
C LEU A 274 4.15 -22.61 2.92
N THR A 275 4.07 -23.14 4.14
CA THR A 275 4.98 -24.17 4.63
C THR A 275 4.90 -25.41 3.76
N TRP A 276 3.69 -25.84 3.40
CA TRP A 276 3.49 -26.95 2.47
C TRP A 276 4.03 -26.66 1.06
N VAL A 277 3.87 -25.44 0.54
CA VAL A 277 4.46 -25.03 -0.76
C VAL A 277 5.98 -25.14 -0.74
N ASP A 278 6.63 -24.77 0.36
CA ASP A 278 8.08 -24.92 0.51
C ASP A 278 8.50 -26.39 0.50
N GLU A 279 7.79 -27.25 1.22
CA GLU A 279 8.04 -28.70 1.18
C GLU A 279 7.85 -29.29 -0.24
N MET A 280 6.90 -28.78 -1.02
CA MET A 280 6.71 -29.20 -2.42
C MET A 280 7.86 -28.72 -3.30
N ALA A 281 8.29 -27.47 -3.12
CA ALA A 281 9.41 -26.89 -3.86
C ALA A 281 10.73 -27.65 -3.58
N GLU A 282 10.98 -28.05 -2.34
CA GLU A 282 12.12 -28.91 -1.96
C GLU A 282 12.10 -30.28 -2.65
N LYS A 283 10.90 -30.82 -2.93
CA LYS A 283 10.69 -32.06 -3.70
C LYS A 283 10.74 -31.85 -5.21
N GLY A 284 11.02 -30.63 -5.68
CA GLY A 284 11.04 -30.27 -7.10
C GLY A 284 9.64 -30.20 -7.73
N GLN A 285 8.59 -30.09 -6.92
CA GLN A 285 7.20 -29.99 -7.38
C GLN A 285 6.75 -28.52 -7.35
N GLN A 286 5.93 -28.12 -8.32
CA GLN A 286 5.31 -26.80 -8.33
C GLN A 286 3.96 -26.85 -7.60
N ALA A 287 3.74 -25.89 -6.72
CA ALA A 287 2.49 -25.68 -6.01
C ALA A 287 2.09 -24.20 -6.13
N THR A 288 0.80 -23.94 -6.30
CA THR A 288 0.25 -22.58 -6.40
C THR A 288 -0.58 -22.29 -5.15
N PRO A 289 -0.08 -21.48 -4.20
CA PRO A 289 -0.84 -21.10 -3.03
C PRO A 289 -1.97 -20.13 -3.37
N ALA A 290 -3.04 -20.14 -2.58
CA ALA A 290 -4.17 -19.23 -2.68
C ALA A 290 -3.87 -17.82 -2.15
N LEU A 291 -2.92 -17.70 -1.20
CA LEU A 291 -2.38 -16.42 -0.70
C LEU A 291 -3.48 -15.47 -0.17
N HIS A 292 -4.47 -16.02 0.52
CA HIS A 292 -5.62 -15.25 0.99
C HIS A 292 -5.23 -14.16 2.00
N TYR A 293 -4.37 -14.49 2.98
CA TYR A 293 -3.91 -13.51 3.97
C TYR A 293 -3.00 -12.45 3.35
N GLU A 294 -2.05 -12.85 2.49
CA GLU A 294 -1.26 -11.88 1.72
C GLU A 294 -2.17 -10.94 0.91
N SER A 295 -3.16 -11.48 0.21
CA SER A 295 -4.09 -10.67 -0.61
C SER A 295 -4.82 -9.62 0.23
N PHE A 296 -5.17 -9.94 1.47
CA PHE A 296 -5.76 -8.98 2.41
C PHE A 296 -4.77 -7.87 2.80
N LEU A 297 -3.54 -8.21 3.18
CA LEU A 297 -2.50 -7.22 3.50
C LEU A 297 -2.17 -6.31 2.31
N ARG A 298 -2.05 -6.90 1.12
CA ARG A 298 -1.83 -6.19 -0.15
C ARG A 298 -3.01 -5.29 -0.52
N CYS A 299 -4.24 -5.68 -0.19
CA CYS A 299 -5.41 -4.83 -0.41
C CYS A 299 -5.32 -3.51 0.38
N ILE A 300 -4.91 -3.58 1.66
CA ILE A 300 -4.65 -2.39 2.48
C ILE A 300 -3.47 -1.60 1.91
N SER A 301 -2.38 -2.28 1.57
CA SER A 301 -1.19 -1.65 0.98
C SER A 301 -1.53 -0.85 -0.28
N ASP A 302 -2.22 -1.47 -1.24
CA ASP A 302 -2.58 -0.84 -2.51
C ASP A 302 -3.54 0.34 -2.30
N LEU A 303 -4.51 0.24 -1.37
CA LEU A 303 -5.41 1.33 -1.02
C LEU A 303 -4.63 2.57 -0.58
N TYR A 304 -3.66 2.40 0.32
CA TYR A 304 -2.90 3.53 0.84
C TYR A 304 -1.81 4.01 -0.13
N GLN A 305 -1.29 3.14 -1.01
CA GLN A 305 -0.30 3.50 -2.03
C GLN A 305 -0.89 4.32 -3.19
N ILE A 306 -2.22 4.41 -3.35
CA ILE A 306 -2.80 5.31 -4.36
C ILE A 306 -2.37 6.76 -4.15
N ALA A 307 -2.02 7.16 -2.92
CA ALA A 307 -1.53 8.52 -2.64
C ALA A 307 -0.23 8.87 -3.39
N ASP A 308 0.58 7.85 -3.71
CA ASP A 308 1.85 7.99 -4.42
C ASP A 308 1.65 8.03 -5.94
N ASP A 309 0.48 7.63 -6.45
CA ASP A 309 0.16 7.71 -7.89
C ASP A 309 0.02 9.19 -8.32
N PRO A 310 0.74 9.61 -9.39
CA PRO A 310 0.62 10.96 -9.93
C PRO A 310 -0.79 11.31 -10.44
N LYS A 311 -1.60 10.32 -10.84
CA LYS A 311 -2.97 10.52 -11.35
C LYS A 311 -4.00 10.75 -10.24
N THR A 312 -3.68 10.42 -9.00
CA THR A 312 -4.60 10.54 -7.87
C THR A 312 -4.89 12.00 -7.54
N SER A 313 -6.16 12.33 -7.30
CA SER A 313 -6.59 13.70 -7.00
C SER A 313 -6.03 14.20 -5.66
N GLY A 314 -5.81 15.51 -5.53
CA GLY A 314 -5.30 16.10 -4.30
C GLY A 314 -6.20 15.84 -3.09
N ALA A 315 -7.52 15.84 -3.27
CA ALA A 315 -8.50 15.53 -2.24
C ALA A 315 -8.37 14.09 -1.74
N VAL A 316 -8.16 13.14 -2.64
CA VAL A 316 -7.92 11.73 -2.28
C VAL A 316 -6.61 11.55 -1.51
N LYS A 317 -5.52 12.22 -1.91
CA LYS A 317 -4.24 12.16 -1.18
C LYS A 317 -4.35 12.64 0.27
N LEU A 318 -5.08 13.74 0.48
CA LEU A 318 -5.38 14.25 1.82
C LEU A 318 -6.25 13.26 2.61
N CYS A 319 -7.30 12.71 1.98
CA CYS A 319 -8.17 11.70 2.57
C CYS A 319 -7.38 10.47 3.06
N ILE A 320 -6.50 9.89 2.23
CA ILE A 320 -5.64 8.76 2.62
C ILE A 320 -4.76 9.10 3.82
N THR A 321 -4.20 10.31 3.85
CA THR A 321 -3.36 10.78 4.96
C THR A 321 -4.17 10.87 6.26
N GLU A 322 -5.39 11.42 6.23
CA GLU A 322 -6.29 11.48 7.38
C GLU A 322 -6.68 10.08 7.87
N LEU A 323 -7.08 9.19 6.94
CA LEU A 323 -7.53 7.84 7.27
C LEU A 323 -6.42 7.00 7.92
N SER A 324 -5.14 7.27 7.59
CA SER A 324 -4.00 6.56 8.19
C SER A 324 -3.97 6.64 9.71
N LEU A 325 -4.45 7.75 10.29
CA LEU A 325 -4.42 8.00 11.73
C LEU A 325 -5.16 6.93 12.53
N GLY A 326 -6.15 6.26 11.93
CA GLY A 326 -6.89 5.15 12.55
C GLY A 326 -5.98 4.00 13.02
N TYR A 327 -4.83 3.77 12.37
CA TYR A 327 -3.88 2.71 12.74
C TYR A 327 -3.00 3.03 13.95
N SER A 328 -3.07 4.27 14.46
CA SER A 328 -2.33 4.74 15.65
C SER A 328 -3.23 5.33 16.74
N SER A 329 -4.55 5.34 16.50
CA SER A 329 -5.51 5.96 17.39
C SER A 329 -5.91 5.00 18.51
N SER A 330 -5.87 5.48 19.76
CA SER A 330 -6.37 4.74 20.91
C SER A 330 -7.87 4.42 20.82
N GLY A 331 -8.63 5.14 19.99
CA GLY A 331 -10.03 4.85 19.69
C GLY A 331 -10.25 3.64 18.77
N SER A 332 -9.18 3.01 18.28
CA SER A 332 -9.23 1.86 17.38
C SER A 332 -8.25 0.78 17.83
N MET A 333 -8.48 0.23 19.02
CA MET A 333 -7.59 -0.73 19.67
C MET A 333 -7.35 -1.99 18.83
N GLU A 334 -8.35 -2.46 18.09
CA GLU A 334 -8.24 -3.64 17.22
C GLU A 334 -7.32 -3.38 16.04
N LEU A 335 -7.30 -2.16 15.49
CA LEU A 335 -6.33 -1.76 14.46
C LEU A 335 -4.92 -1.69 15.03
N CYS A 336 -4.75 -1.12 16.23
CA CYS A 336 -3.45 -1.08 16.90
C CYS A 336 -2.92 -2.49 17.21
N ARG A 337 -3.77 -3.39 17.74
CA ARG A 337 -3.42 -4.79 17.98
C ARG A 337 -3.10 -5.53 16.69
N PHE A 338 -3.80 -5.22 15.60
CA PHE A 338 -3.47 -5.75 14.28
C PHE A 338 -2.07 -5.32 13.88
N MET A 339 -1.75 -4.02 13.89
CA MET A 339 -0.39 -3.51 13.60
C MET A 339 0.70 -4.19 14.45
N GLU A 340 0.42 -4.42 15.75
CA GLU A 340 1.34 -5.12 16.66
C GLU A 340 1.61 -6.58 16.29
N ARG A 341 0.72 -7.24 15.53
CA ARG A 341 0.93 -8.61 15.04
C ARG A 341 2.10 -8.69 14.07
N ALA A 342 2.47 -7.60 13.40
CA ALA A 342 3.62 -7.56 12.49
C ALA A 342 4.94 -8.04 13.12
N ARG A 343 5.00 -8.05 14.46
CA ARG A 343 6.13 -8.55 15.24
C ARG A 343 6.24 -10.06 15.23
N ILE A 344 5.15 -10.80 15.04
CA ILE A 344 5.18 -12.27 15.06
C ILE A 344 6.08 -12.76 13.92
N SER A 345 6.88 -13.79 14.19
CA SER A 345 7.67 -14.46 13.15
C SER A 345 6.78 -15.22 12.18
N HIS A 346 6.49 -14.60 11.02
CA HIS A 346 5.70 -15.18 9.93
C HIS A 346 6.57 -15.83 8.86
N HIS A 347 5.97 -16.66 8.00
CA HIS A 347 6.57 -17.01 6.72
C HIS A 347 6.92 -15.74 5.93
N VAL A 348 8.05 -15.76 5.21
CA VAL A 348 8.64 -14.58 4.57
C VAL A 348 7.68 -13.85 3.63
N VAL A 349 6.78 -14.57 2.97
CA VAL A 349 5.74 -13.99 2.09
C VAL A 349 4.80 -13.07 2.88
N HIS A 350 4.29 -13.54 4.02
CA HIS A 350 3.43 -12.72 4.87
C HIS A 350 4.22 -11.63 5.60
N ALA A 351 5.43 -11.93 6.08
CA ALA A 351 6.28 -10.92 6.72
C ALA A 351 6.51 -9.71 5.78
N VAL A 352 6.88 -9.97 4.53
CA VAL A 352 7.06 -8.92 3.50
C VAL A 352 5.76 -8.18 3.23
N ALA A 353 4.65 -8.89 3.01
CA ALA A 353 3.36 -8.24 2.76
C ALA A 353 2.89 -7.37 3.94
N TYR A 354 3.20 -7.77 5.17
CA TYR A 354 2.89 -7.01 6.38
C TYR A 354 3.73 -5.74 6.45
N LEU A 355 5.05 -5.85 6.25
CA LEU A 355 5.96 -4.71 6.25
C LEU A 355 5.61 -3.71 5.14
N ASP A 356 5.25 -4.19 3.95
CA ASP A 356 4.79 -3.36 2.84
C ASP A 356 3.48 -2.62 3.20
N MET A 357 2.54 -3.31 3.85
CA MET A 357 1.31 -2.71 4.38
C MET A 357 1.61 -1.63 5.44
N LEU A 358 2.53 -1.89 6.38
CA LEU A 358 2.97 -0.90 7.36
C LEU A 358 3.59 0.33 6.70
N CYS A 359 4.43 0.15 5.67
CA CYS A 359 4.98 1.26 4.89
C CYS A 359 3.87 2.08 4.23
N ALA A 360 2.87 1.41 3.65
CA ALA A 360 1.77 2.06 2.94
C ALA A 360 0.88 2.88 3.89
N VAL A 361 0.51 2.35 5.06
CA VAL A 361 -0.33 3.07 6.04
C VAL A 361 0.45 4.15 6.80
N CYS A 362 1.78 4.11 6.82
CA CYS A 362 2.61 5.13 7.46
C CYS A 362 2.61 6.44 6.65
N ARG A 363 1.60 7.30 6.89
CA ARG A 363 1.41 8.57 6.17
C ARG A 363 1.55 9.82 7.04
N THR A 364 1.67 9.65 8.34
CA THR A 364 1.79 10.75 9.31
C THR A 364 2.86 10.43 10.33
N ARG A 365 3.42 11.48 10.96
CA ARG A 365 4.37 11.34 12.07
C ARG A 365 3.79 10.49 13.20
N GLN A 366 2.50 10.63 13.51
CA GLN A 366 1.86 9.88 14.59
C GLN A 366 1.85 8.37 14.31
N VAL A 367 1.54 7.96 13.08
CA VAL A 367 1.58 6.55 12.67
C VAL A 367 3.03 6.05 12.63
N ALA A 368 3.98 6.86 12.16
CA ALA A 368 5.40 6.52 12.15
C ALA A 368 5.95 6.27 13.56
N ALA A 369 5.65 7.17 14.51
CA ALA A 369 6.04 7.04 15.90
C ALA A 369 5.43 5.78 16.54
N PHE A 370 4.15 5.50 16.25
CA PHE A 370 3.50 4.27 16.74
C PHE A 370 4.16 3.01 16.18
N ILE A 371 4.43 2.95 14.87
CA ILE A 371 5.14 1.82 14.24
C ILE A 371 6.54 1.65 14.86
N PHE A 372 7.27 2.75 15.06
CA PHE A 372 8.58 2.72 15.70
C PHE A 372 8.49 2.06 17.09
N ASP A 373 7.55 2.54 17.92
CA ASP A 373 7.31 2.04 19.27
C ASP A 373 6.95 0.55 19.32
N VAL A 374 6.12 0.08 18.38
CA VAL A 374 5.73 -1.34 18.30
C VAL A 374 6.96 -2.22 18.25
N PHE A 375 7.90 -1.92 17.36
CA PHE A 375 9.11 -2.72 17.15
C PHE A 375 10.25 -2.42 18.13
N ALA A 376 10.29 -1.21 18.72
CA ALA A 376 11.27 -0.84 19.75
C ALA A 376 11.02 -1.54 21.10
N ARG A 377 9.78 -1.98 21.36
CA ARG A 377 9.42 -2.69 22.61
C ARG A 377 9.81 -4.18 22.62
N VAL A 378 10.31 -4.70 21.51
CA VAL A 378 10.71 -6.10 21.40
C VAL A 378 12.13 -6.28 21.90
N SER A 379 12.32 -7.16 22.87
CA SER A 379 13.65 -7.49 23.39
C SER A 379 14.49 -8.24 22.36
N ALA A 380 15.80 -7.99 22.32
CA ALA A 380 16.75 -8.71 21.48
C ALA A 380 16.88 -10.23 21.79
N HIS A 381 16.25 -10.70 22.87
CA HIS A 381 16.21 -12.11 23.29
C HIS A 381 14.84 -12.76 23.08
N ASP A 382 13.91 -12.09 22.41
CA ASP A 382 12.60 -12.63 22.10
C ASP A 382 12.66 -13.47 20.82
N ASP A 383 12.58 -14.79 20.96
CA ASP A 383 12.60 -15.71 19.81
C ASP A 383 11.26 -15.77 19.05
N VAL A 384 10.18 -15.18 19.61
CA VAL A 384 8.83 -15.20 19.03
C VAL A 384 8.56 -13.94 18.22
N HIS A 385 9.10 -12.80 18.67
CA HIS A 385 8.85 -11.50 18.09
C HIS A 385 10.09 -10.87 17.45
N VAL A 386 9.93 -10.27 16.29
CA VAL A 386 10.95 -9.52 15.56
C VAL A 386 10.78 -8.03 15.81
N GLY A 387 11.90 -7.32 15.99
CA GLY A 387 11.94 -5.88 16.26
C GLY A 387 13.24 -5.24 15.75
N TRP A 388 13.45 -3.97 16.05
CA TRP A 388 14.60 -3.21 15.52
C TRP A 388 15.95 -3.81 15.91
N ASP A 389 16.08 -4.31 17.15
CA ASP A 389 17.29 -4.99 17.62
C ASP A 389 17.66 -6.21 16.76
N HIS A 390 16.66 -7.01 16.40
CA HIS A 390 16.85 -8.20 15.56
C HIS A 390 17.35 -7.83 14.17
N VAL A 391 16.74 -6.81 13.55
CA VAL A 391 17.13 -6.32 12.22
C VAL A 391 18.56 -5.78 12.25
N MET A 392 18.90 -4.96 13.26
CA MET A 392 20.24 -4.39 13.39
C MET A 392 21.31 -5.46 13.69
N SER A 393 20.96 -6.46 14.49
CA SER A 393 21.81 -7.63 14.76
C SER A 393 22.05 -8.46 13.50
N ALA A 394 21.00 -8.67 12.67
CA ALA A 394 21.11 -9.35 11.39
C ALA A 394 22.03 -8.60 10.42
N LEU A 395 21.88 -7.28 10.30
CA LEU A 395 22.75 -6.44 9.47
C LEU A 395 24.23 -6.58 9.88
N ARG A 396 24.55 -6.48 11.17
CA ARG A 396 25.94 -6.68 11.65
C ARG A 396 26.45 -8.10 11.42
N SER A 397 25.59 -9.10 11.54
CA SER A 397 25.95 -10.49 11.27
C SER A 397 26.30 -10.69 9.80
N TYR A 398 25.55 -10.06 8.90
CA TYR A 398 25.84 -10.05 7.47
C TYR A 398 27.11 -9.27 7.12
N GLU A 399 27.31 -8.10 7.70
CA GLU A 399 28.55 -7.32 7.55
C GLU A 399 29.78 -8.17 7.88
N ARG A 400 29.79 -8.81 9.05
CA ARG A 400 30.87 -9.70 9.48
C ARG A 400 31.06 -10.88 8.53
N LEU A 401 29.98 -11.55 8.13
CA LEU A 401 30.02 -12.72 7.24
C LEU A 401 30.68 -12.40 5.90
N PHE A 402 30.31 -11.27 5.28
CA PHE A 402 30.84 -10.88 3.98
C PHE A 402 32.26 -10.27 4.09
N ARG A 403 32.58 -9.60 5.20
CA ARG A 403 33.93 -9.03 5.43
C ARG A 403 34.98 -10.11 5.70
N GLU A 404 34.70 -11.08 6.56
CA GLU A 404 35.61 -12.19 6.86
C GLU A 404 35.97 -13.00 5.61
N ARG A 405 35.00 -13.19 4.70
CA ARG A 405 35.22 -13.94 3.46
C ARG A 405 35.91 -13.13 2.35
N ALA A 406 35.79 -11.80 2.35
CA ALA A 406 36.52 -10.93 1.42
C ALA A 406 38.04 -10.89 1.71
N GLY A 407 38.43 -11.03 2.98
CA GLY A 407 39.83 -11.07 3.40
C GLY A 407 40.55 -12.41 3.18
N SER A 408 39.82 -13.48 2.84
CA SER A 408 40.38 -14.84 2.75
C SER A 408 41.11 -15.15 1.43
N THR A 409 41.37 -14.14 0.61
CA THR A 409 42.19 -14.23 -0.61
C THR A 409 43.52 -13.50 -0.41
N SER A 410 44.52 -14.17 0.18
CA SER A 410 45.91 -14.05 -0.32
C SER A 410 46.87 -15.12 0.20
N MET A 411 47.64 -15.61 -0.77
CA MET A 411 48.85 -16.45 -0.82
C MET A 411 49.75 -16.58 0.43
N ILE A 412 50.15 -17.82 0.75
CA ILE A 412 51.50 -18.40 0.54
C ILE A 412 51.55 -19.83 1.14
N GLY A 413 52.00 -20.81 0.36
CA GLY A 413 52.75 -21.99 0.84
C GLY A 413 52.02 -23.06 1.67
N HIS A 414 51.72 -24.18 1.02
CA HIS A 414 51.54 -25.51 1.64
C HIS A 414 50.50 -25.67 2.77
N SER A 415 49.26 -25.97 2.39
CA SER A 415 48.46 -26.98 3.12
C SER A 415 47.40 -27.58 2.21
N LEU A 416 47.46 -28.90 2.05
CA LEU A 416 46.42 -29.72 1.45
C LEU A 416 45.11 -29.51 2.25
N SER A 417 43.98 -29.41 1.55
CA SER A 417 42.61 -29.12 2.02
C SER A 417 42.15 -27.66 2.09
N ALA A 418 42.42 -26.86 1.05
CA ALA A 418 41.55 -25.72 0.74
C ALA A 418 40.22 -26.24 0.17
N GLN A 419 39.33 -26.73 1.03
CA GLN A 419 37.90 -26.79 0.68
C GLN A 419 37.50 -25.36 0.31
N GLN A 420 37.19 -25.12 -0.96
CA GLN A 420 36.59 -23.87 -1.41
C GLN A 420 35.34 -23.65 -0.57
N GLN A 421 35.44 -22.77 0.43
CA GLN A 421 34.26 -22.39 1.20
C GLN A 421 33.27 -21.75 0.22
N PRO A 422 32.00 -22.16 0.22
CA PRO A 422 31.01 -21.60 -0.68
C PRO A 422 30.94 -20.08 -0.49
N LYS A 423 30.90 -19.34 -1.61
CA LYS A 423 30.73 -17.88 -1.63
C LYS A 423 29.54 -17.51 -0.72
N ALA A 424 29.70 -16.51 0.15
CA ALA A 424 28.55 -16.03 0.92
C ALA A 424 27.47 -15.52 -0.04
N VAL A 425 26.26 -16.02 0.15
CA VAL A 425 25.08 -15.65 -0.63
C VAL A 425 23.95 -15.41 0.36
N ILE A 426 23.22 -14.32 0.17
CA ILE A 426 21.97 -14.07 0.88
C ILE A 426 20.87 -14.77 0.07
N PRO A 427 20.08 -15.69 0.66
CA PRO A 427 18.96 -16.32 -0.02
C PRO A 427 17.99 -15.26 -0.58
N PRO A 428 17.43 -15.42 -1.80
CA PRO A 428 16.58 -14.39 -2.42
C PRO A 428 15.38 -13.96 -1.56
N ARG A 429 14.75 -14.93 -0.88
CA ARG A 429 13.62 -14.68 0.03
C ARG A 429 14.03 -13.82 1.23
N GLU A 430 15.15 -14.16 1.85
CA GLU A 430 15.70 -13.41 2.97
C GLU A 430 16.15 -12.00 2.55
N LEU A 431 16.73 -11.87 1.36
CA LEU A 431 17.08 -10.58 0.78
C LEU A 431 15.87 -9.66 0.64
N ILE A 432 14.73 -10.18 0.15
CA ILE A 432 13.48 -9.41 0.05
C ILE A 432 13.01 -8.98 1.44
N GLY A 433 12.98 -9.90 2.41
CA GLY A 433 12.61 -9.60 3.79
C GLY A 433 13.49 -8.49 4.41
N LEU A 434 14.80 -8.57 4.22
CA LEU A 434 15.74 -7.56 4.72
C LEU A 434 15.50 -6.19 4.08
N ILE A 435 15.25 -6.15 2.77
CA ILE A 435 14.93 -4.92 2.05
C ILE A 435 13.61 -4.31 2.55
N SER A 436 12.58 -5.12 2.81
CA SER A 436 11.31 -4.65 3.36
C SER A 436 11.49 -4.03 4.75
N TRP A 437 12.30 -4.64 5.63
CA TRP A 437 12.64 -4.06 6.94
C TRP A 437 13.38 -2.73 6.83
N ILE A 438 14.37 -2.63 5.94
CA ILE A 438 15.11 -1.38 5.69
C ILE A 438 14.18 -0.31 5.13
N THR A 439 13.25 -0.70 4.26
CA THR A 439 12.24 0.21 3.68
C THR A 439 11.27 0.71 4.74
N LEU A 440 10.87 -0.14 5.68
CA LEU A 440 10.05 0.28 6.82
C LEU A 440 10.81 1.25 7.73
N ALA A 441 12.06 0.93 8.10
CA ALA A 441 12.90 1.82 8.90
C ALA A 441 13.04 3.20 8.22
N ARG A 442 13.31 3.21 6.90
CA ARG A 442 13.38 4.44 6.10
C ARG A 442 12.07 5.21 6.14
N THR A 443 10.93 4.54 5.94
CA THR A 443 9.60 5.17 5.92
C THR A 443 9.27 5.82 7.27
N VAL A 444 9.60 5.16 8.37
CA VAL A 444 9.43 5.68 9.73
C VAL A 444 10.28 6.93 9.93
N VAL A 445 11.59 6.88 9.66
CA VAL A 445 12.49 8.03 9.88
C VAL A 445 12.26 9.17 8.88
N ASP A 446 11.66 8.89 7.72
CA ASP A 446 11.24 9.93 6.77
C ASP A 446 10.15 10.83 7.38
N LEU A 447 9.30 10.29 8.26
CA LEU A 447 8.15 10.97 8.86
C LEU A 447 8.31 11.35 10.35
N ASP A 448 9.21 10.70 11.07
CA ASP A 448 9.44 10.95 12.49
C ASP A 448 10.93 11.18 12.81
N ASP A 449 11.27 12.45 13.09
CA ASP A 449 12.63 12.88 13.39
C ASP A 449 13.14 12.33 14.73
N ASP A 450 12.24 12.05 15.69
CA ASP A 450 12.63 11.50 17.00
C ASP A 450 13.07 10.04 16.85
N ALA A 451 12.32 9.23 16.09
CA ALA A 451 12.75 7.90 15.71
C ALA A 451 14.11 7.92 14.96
N ALA A 452 14.30 8.87 14.03
CA ALA A 452 15.57 9.04 13.32
C ALA A 452 16.76 9.30 14.27
N GLU A 453 16.54 10.10 15.31
CA GLU A 453 17.53 10.38 16.35
C GLU A 453 17.85 9.13 17.15
N VAL A 454 16.85 8.36 17.58
CA VAL A 454 17.07 7.08 18.29
C VAL A 454 17.85 6.09 17.42
N PHE A 455 17.53 5.97 16.13
CA PHE A 455 18.31 5.13 15.20
C PHE A 455 19.80 5.53 15.16
N LEU A 456 20.12 6.82 15.27
CA LEU A 456 21.49 7.30 15.24
C LEU A 456 22.19 7.21 16.60
N GLU A 457 21.46 7.29 17.70
CA GLU A 457 22.03 7.36 19.06
C GLU A 457 22.17 5.99 19.73
N GLU A 458 21.32 5.02 19.37
CA GLU A 458 21.33 3.70 19.98
C GLU A 458 22.63 2.96 19.66
N ARG A 459 23.51 2.87 20.66
CA ARG A 459 24.87 2.34 20.52
C ARG A 459 24.86 0.87 20.15
N GLN A 460 23.86 0.12 20.63
CA GLN A 460 23.73 -1.29 20.31
C GLN A 460 23.35 -1.51 18.84
N TRP A 461 22.67 -0.56 18.21
CA TRP A 461 22.32 -0.65 16.80
C TRP A 461 23.50 -0.28 15.92
N ALA A 462 24.25 0.77 16.29
CA ALA A 462 25.39 1.29 15.54
C ALA A 462 25.05 1.42 14.04
N VAL A 463 23.89 2.01 13.75
CA VAL A 463 23.23 1.94 12.44
C VAL A 463 24.16 2.37 11.30
N LEU A 464 24.90 3.47 11.46
CA LEU A 464 25.81 3.94 10.41
C LEU A 464 26.92 2.93 10.10
N ASP A 465 27.50 2.31 11.12
CA ASP A 465 28.56 1.32 10.91
C ASP A 465 28.03 0.01 10.32
N ALA A 466 26.88 -0.46 10.82
CA ALA A 466 26.22 -1.66 10.30
C ALA A 466 25.81 -1.48 8.83
N THR A 467 25.16 -0.37 8.50
CA THR A 467 24.66 -0.09 7.14
C THR A 467 25.79 0.16 6.16
N LEU A 468 26.73 1.07 6.46
CA LEU A 468 27.83 1.40 5.54
C LEU A 468 28.85 0.26 5.43
N GLY A 469 29.04 -0.53 6.49
CA GLY A 469 29.82 -1.76 6.45
C GLY A 469 29.27 -2.75 5.41
N ILE A 470 27.95 -2.98 5.39
CA ILE A 470 27.30 -3.80 4.35
C ILE A 470 27.43 -3.18 2.97
N VAL A 471 27.23 -1.87 2.83
CA VAL A 471 27.36 -1.18 1.53
C VAL A 471 28.77 -1.33 0.96
N SER A 472 29.80 -1.35 1.82
CA SER A 472 31.20 -1.58 1.43
C SER A 472 31.50 -3.05 1.08
N ALA A 473 30.68 -3.99 1.55
CA ALA A 473 30.86 -5.43 1.36
C ALA A 473 30.29 -5.92 0.01
N PRO A 474 30.71 -7.09 -0.51
CA PRO A 474 30.26 -7.62 -1.80
C PRO A 474 28.86 -8.28 -1.71
N VAL A 475 27.84 -7.50 -1.34
CA VAL A 475 26.44 -7.93 -1.20
C VAL A 475 25.60 -7.65 -2.47
N PRO A 476 24.36 -8.16 -2.58
CA PRO A 476 23.47 -7.82 -3.69
C PRO A 476 23.19 -6.31 -3.80
N LEU A 477 23.16 -5.80 -5.03
CA LEU A 477 22.98 -4.36 -5.31
C LEU A 477 21.66 -3.78 -4.77
N PRO A 478 20.50 -4.48 -4.85
CA PRO A 478 19.25 -3.96 -4.30
C PRO A 478 19.34 -3.65 -2.80
N LEU A 479 20.09 -4.45 -2.03
CA LEU A 479 20.32 -4.21 -0.61
C LEU A 479 21.17 -2.95 -0.39
N LYS A 480 22.24 -2.74 -1.17
CA LYS A 480 23.05 -1.51 -1.10
C LYS A 480 22.19 -0.28 -1.39
N GLY A 481 21.36 -0.33 -2.43
CA GLY A 481 20.43 0.74 -2.78
C GLY A 481 19.43 1.05 -1.67
N ALA A 482 18.87 0.05 -1.01
CA ALA A 482 17.95 0.25 0.11
C ALA A 482 18.66 0.90 1.32
N LEU A 483 19.84 0.41 1.68
CA LEU A 483 20.64 0.93 2.79
C LEU A 483 21.08 2.39 2.57
N LEU A 484 21.53 2.73 1.36
CA LEU A 484 21.90 4.10 1.02
C LEU A 484 20.71 5.07 1.15
N ARG A 485 19.49 4.61 0.79
CA ARG A 485 18.27 5.41 0.98
C ARG A 485 17.90 5.57 2.46
N LEU A 486 18.12 4.55 3.29
CA LEU A 486 17.95 4.68 4.75
C LEU A 486 18.95 5.71 5.33
N VAL A 487 20.23 5.63 4.96
CA VAL A 487 21.24 6.59 5.42
C VAL A 487 20.91 8.01 4.93
N ALA A 488 20.39 8.15 3.70
CA ALA A 488 19.90 9.43 3.20
C ALA A 488 18.76 10.00 4.08
N ALA A 489 17.79 9.15 4.43
CA ALA A 489 16.65 9.55 5.26
C ALA A 489 17.06 9.96 6.69
N LEU A 490 18.16 9.42 7.22
CA LEU A 490 18.73 9.80 8.52
C LEU A 490 19.47 11.16 8.50
N ALA A 491 19.80 11.70 7.33
CA ALA A 491 20.48 12.99 7.19
C ALA A 491 19.53 14.20 7.38
N LYS A 492 18.69 14.17 8.42
CA LYS A 492 17.67 15.20 8.70
C LYS A 492 18.24 16.50 9.28
N ARG A 493 19.28 16.40 10.10
CA ARG A 493 19.89 17.51 10.84
C ARG A 493 21.36 17.66 10.47
N GLU A 494 21.91 18.86 10.67
CA GLU A 494 23.31 19.14 10.32
C GLU A 494 24.31 18.24 11.06
N ALA A 495 24.08 18.02 12.36
CA ALA A 495 24.90 17.13 13.18
C ALA A 495 24.88 15.69 12.64
N SER A 496 23.71 15.19 12.24
CA SER A 496 23.55 13.86 11.65
C SER A 496 24.25 13.76 10.30
N ALA A 497 24.12 14.78 9.44
CA ALA A 497 24.79 14.82 8.15
C ALA A 497 26.33 14.84 8.29
N LEU A 498 26.89 15.58 9.26
CA LEU A 498 28.33 15.55 9.54
C LEU A 498 28.79 14.17 10.05
N ARG A 499 28.00 13.53 10.93
CA ARG A 499 28.27 12.16 11.38
C ARG A 499 28.28 11.18 10.22
N ILE A 500 27.34 11.31 9.29
CA ILE A 500 27.26 10.47 8.09
C ILE A 500 28.48 10.72 7.18
N TRP A 501 28.88 11.97 6.93
CA TRP A 501 30.12 12.26 6.18
C TRP A 501 31.34 11.56 6.77
N ASN A 502 31.52 11.65 8.09
CA ASN A 502 32.63 10.98 8.78
C ASN A 502 32.55 9.45 8.65
N ALA A 503 31.35 8.88 8.77
CA ALA A 503 31.13 7.45 8.60
C ALA A 503 31.41 6.99 7.16
N LEU A 504 31.00 7.76 6.14
CA LEU A 504 31.32 7.47 4.73
C LEU A 504 32.82 7.35 4.52
N ASN A 505 33.60 8.27 5.10
CA ASN A 505 35.06 8.27 5.02
C ASN A 505 35.67 7.08 5.77
N ALA A 506 35.17 6.77 6.98
CA ALA A 506 35.64 5.65 7.78
C ALA A 506 35.47 4.29 7.07
N HIS A 507 34.38 4.13 6.30
CA HIS A 507 34.12 2.93 5.49
C HIS A 507 34.72 2.99 4.08
N ALA A 508 35.46 4.06 3.74
CA ALA A 508 36.18 4.24 2.47
C ALA A 508 35.34 3.95 1.22
N LEU A 509 34.04 4.30 1.25
CA LEU A 509 33.09 3.92 0.19
C LEU A 509 33.44 4.49 -1.18
N CYS A 510 34.01 5.70 -1.23
CA CYS A 510 34.57 6.29 -2.44
C CYS A 510 35.92 6.90 -2.08
N THR A 511 36.98 6.45 -2.74
CA THR A 511 38.34 6.96 -2.53
C THR A 511 39.05 7.16 -3.86
N PHE A 512 40.18 7.88 -3.84
CA PHE A 512 41.09 7.95 -4.97
C PHE A 512 42.20 6.90 -4.81
N ALA A 513 42.47 6.17 -5.89
CA ALA A 513 43.73 5.49 -6.08
C ALA A 513 44.87 6.51 -6.25
N GLU A 514 46.11 6.06 -6.10
CA GLU A 514 47.31 6.90 -6.31
C GLU A 514 47.37 7.55 -7.71
N ASN A 515 46.77 6.90 -8.71
CA ASN A 515 46.68 7.41 -10.08
C ASN A 515 45.47 8.33 -10.33
N GLY A 516 44.73 8.71 -9.28
CA GLY A 516 43.52 9.55 -9.37
C GLY A 516 42.26 8.84 -9.88
N ALA A 517 42.31 7.52 -10.11
CA ALA A 517 41.12 6.73 -10.42
C ALA A 517 40.24 6.60 -9.18
N LEU A 518 38.92 6.58 -9.38
CA LEU A 518 37.97 6.32 -8.31
C LEU A 518 37.97 4.82 -7.94
N LEU A 519 37.91 4.52 -6.65
CA LEU A 519 37.85 3.18 -6.08
C LEU A 519 36.63 3.00 -5.19
N GLY A 520 36.37 1.75 -4.79
CA GLY A 520 35.25 1.38 -3.93
C GLY A 520 33.96 1.21 -4.72
N LEU A 521 32.89 1.84 -4.26
CA LEU A 521 31.54 1.65 -4.78
C LEU A 521 31.44 1.96 -6.28
N GLN A 522 32.10 3.02 -6.77
CA GLN A 522 32.03 3.40 -8.19
C GLN A 522 32.53 2.29 -9.12
N ARG A 523 33.67 1.66 -8.80
CA ARG A 523 34.24 0.58 -9.62
C ARG A 523 33.31 -0.62 -9.69
N GLU A 524 32.73 -1.00 -8.55
CA GLU A 524 31.77 -2.11 -8.49
C GLU A 524 30.52 -1.84 -9.33
N LEU A 525 29.97 -0.63 -9.25
CA LEU A 525 28.73 -0.28 -9.94
C LEU A 525 28.93 -0.13 -11.47
N ASP A 526 30.09 0.35 -11.91
CA ASP A 526 30.42 0.40 -13.33
C ASP A 526 30.53 -1.01 -13.96
N GLU A 527 30.90 -2.03 -13.17
CA GLU A 527 30.93 -3.44 -13.61
C GLU A 527 29.55 -4.11 -13.50
N ARG A 528 28.84 -3.91 -12.38
CA ARG A 528 27.62 -4.66 -12.04
C ARG A 528 26.32 -3.98 -12.51
N GLU A 529 26.10 -2.69 -12.23
CA GLU A 529 24.82 -2.03 -12.62
C GLU A 529 24.73 -1.83 -14.14
N CYS A 530 25.86 -1.52 -14.80
CA CYS A 530 25.89 -1.37 -16.25
C CYS A 530 25.58 -2.66 -17.00
N SER A 531 25.90 -3.83 -16.43
CA SER A 531 25.57 -5.12 -17.04
C SER A 531 24.13 -5.55 -16.77
N GLU A 532 23.57 -5.19 -15.61
CA GLU A 532 22.19 -5.51 -15.23
C GLU A 532 21.15 -4.51 -15.79
N GLU A 533 21.58 -3.31 -16.20
CA GLU A 533 20.73 -2.19 -16.64
C GLU A 533 19.72 -1.71 -15.57
N ILE A 534 20.06 -1.92 -14.29
CA ILE A 534 19.28 -1.56 -13.11
C ILE A 534 20.19 -0.74 -12.18
N PHE A 535 19.80 0.49 -11.87
CA PHE A 535 20.67 1.48 -11.20
C PHE A 535 20.19 1.88 -9.79
N ASP A 536 19.66 0.92 -9.01
CA ASP A 536 19.07 1.20 -7.71
C ASP A 536 20.09 1.66 -6.64
N THR A 537 21.35 1.25 -6.77
CA THR A 537 22.43 1.68 -5.88
C THR A 537 22.91 3.07 -6.24
N SER A 538 23.13 3.32 -7.54
CA SER A 538 23.41 4.67 -8.05
C SER A 538 22.32 5.67 -7.61
N LEU A 539 21.04 5.28 -7.71
CA LEU A 539 19.93 6.14 -7.27
C LEU A 539 19.93 6.34 -5.75
N GLY A 540 20.18 5.29 -4.95
CA GLY A 540 20.35 5.43 -3.50
C GLY A 540 21.48 6.38 -3.12
N PHE A 541 22.61 6.32 -3.83
CA PHE A 541 23.74 7.22 -3.66
C PHE A 541 23.39 8.67 -4.00
N VAL A 542 22.60 8.90 -5.05
CA VAL A 542 22.07 10.22 -5.40
C VAL A 542 21.19 10.79 -4.28
N TYR A 543 20.28 9.99 -3.72
CA TYR A 543 19.46 10.41 -2.57
C TYR A 543 20.31 10.77 -1.35
N LEU A 544 21.36 9.99 -1.08
CA LEU A 544 22.29 10.26 0.01
C LEU A 544 23.00 11.60 -0.16
N LEU A 545 23.64 11.82 -1.32
CA LEU A 545 24.33 13.09 -1.56
C LEU A 545 23.37 14.27 -1.60
N ARG A 546 22.16 14.10 -2.12
CA ARG A 546 21.11 15.13 -2.03
C ARG A 546 20.85 15.56 -0.60
N SER A 547 20.67 14.60 0.29
CA SER A 547 20.30 14.85 1.68
C SER A 547 21.47 15.41 2.49
N LEU A 548 22.71 15.04 2.17
CA LEU A 548 23.90 15.60 2.80
C LEU A 548 24.18 17.03 2.34
N LEU A 549 23.99 17.31 1.06
CA LEU A 549 24.28 18.61 0.46
C LEU A 549 23.15 19.63 0.66
N SER A 550 21.94 19.23 1.06
CA SER A 550 20.86 20.17 1.37
C SER A 550 21.12 21.03 2.61
N HIS A 551 22.15 20.70 3.41
CA HIS A 551 22.52 21.44 4.63
C HIS A 551 23.49 22.58 4.30
N SER A 552 22.96 23.79 4.13
CA SER A 552 23.72 24.96 3.68
C SER A 552 24.83 25.44 4.62
N HIS A 553 24.80 25.08 5.91
CA HIS A 553 25.78 25.52 6.90
C HIS A 553 26.89 24.50 7.17
N ILE A 554 26.82 23.31 6.56
CA ILE A 554 27.89 22.32 6.67
C ILE A 554 29.02 22.69 5.71
N VAL A 555 30.22 22.87 6.27
CA VAL A 555 31.45 22.90 5.47
C VAL A 555 31.65 21.51 4.88
N ILE A 556 31.56 21.41 3.56
CA ILE A 556 31.79 20.15 2.84
C ILE A 556 33.19 19.64 3.19
N PRO A 557 33.35 18.42 3.73
CA PRO A 557 34.65 17.91 4.11
C PRO A 557 35.59 17.78 2.91
N GLU A 558 36.89 17.98 3.11
CA GLU A 558 37.89 17.89 2.04
C GLU A 558 37.91 16.50 1.37
N PHE A 559 37.62 15.44 2.14
CA PHE A 559 37.52 14.06 1.64
C PHE A 559 36.22 13.78 0.86
N ALA A 560 35.32 14.74 0.69
CA ALA A 560 34.08 14.57 -0.09
C ALA A 560 34.33 14.55 -1.61
N ALA A 561 35.50 15.01 -2.08
CA ALA A 561 35.87 15.07 -3.49
C ALA A 561 35.62 13.77 -4.29
N PRO A 562 36.03 12.56 -3.85
CA PRO A 562 35.74 11.32 -4.58
C PRO A 562 34.24 11.01 -4.72
N TYR A 563 33.41 11.39 -3.74
CA TYR A 563 31.97 11.21 -3.77
C TYR A 563 31.30 12.14 -4.80
N LEU A 564 31.69 13.42 -4.78
CA LEU A 564 31.22 14.41 -5.75
C LEU A 564 31.68 14.07 -7.17
N GLN A 565 32.91 13.57 -7.31
CA GLN A 565 33.41 13.12 -8.61
C GLN A 565 32.66 11.89 -9.11
N TYR A 566 32.32 10.93 -8.25
CA TYR A 566 31.51 9.78 -8.63
C TYR A 566 30.13 10.22 -9.15
N LEU A 567 29.46 11.10 -8.41
CA LEU A 567 28.16 11.65 -8.81
C LEU A 567 28.22 12.34 -10.19
N THR A 568 29.18 13.24 -10.37
CA THR A 568 29.27 14.06 -11.58
C THR A 568 29.80 13.30 -12.79
N LYS A 569 30.87 12.51 -12.63
CA LYS A 569 31.58 11.85 -13.74
C LYS A 569 31.09 10.45 -14.08
N SER A 570 30.44 9.75 -13.15
CA SER A 570 29.97 8.39 -13.43
C SER A 570 28.45 8.32 -13.54
N ILE A 571 27.70 9.04 -12.68
CA ILE A 571 26.23 8.98 -12.73
C ILE A 571 25.67 10.00 -13.72
N VAL A 572 25.95 11.29 -13.51
CA VAL A 572 25.34 12.37 -14.29
C VAL A 572 25.81 12.38 -15.74
N SER A 573 27.12 12.39 -15.97
CA SER A 573 27.69 12.48 -17.34
C SER A 573 27.30 11.30 -18.23
N GLN A 574 27.11 10.11 -17.64
CA GLN A 574 26.78 8.88 -18.37
C GLN A 574 25.27 8.64 -18.44
N MET A 575 24.44 9.47 -17.80
CA MET A 575 23.00 9.28 -17.72
C MET A 575 22.34 9.20 -19.10
N GLY A 576 22.79 10.02 -20.06
CA GLY A 576 22.28 10.01 -21.43
C GLY A 576 22.77 8.83 -22.29
N SER A 577 23.81 8.13 -21.87
CA SER A 577 24.43 7.03 -22.61
C SER A 577 24.15 5.64 -22.05
N ARG A 578 23.58 5.54 -20.85
CA ARG A 578 23.23 4.27 -20.19
C ARG A 578 21.92 3.71 -20.73
N SER A 579 21.83 2.38 -20.84
CA SER A 579 20.59 1.66 -21.09
C SER A 579 19.85 1.43 -19.77
N TYR A 580 18.56 1.76 -19.72
CA TYR A 580 17.74 1.59 -18.51
C TYR A 580 16.62 0.60 -18.76
N LYS A 581 16.49 -0.42 -17.91
CA LYS A 581 15.27 -1.25 -17.88
C LYS A 581 14.05 -0.49 -17.37
N ASN A 582 14.26 0.47 -16.47
CA ASN A 582 13.19 1.29 -15.90
C ASN A 582 13.46 2.78 -16.14
N ILE A 583 12.65 3.42 -16.98
CA ILE A 583 12.79 4.85 -17.32
C ILE A 583 12.54 5.78 -16.12
N ALA A 584 11.84 5.34 -15.08
CA ALA A 584 11.64 6.12 -13.86
C ALA A 584 12.95 6.37 -13.10
N GLN A 585 13.93 5.44 -13.21
CA GLN A 585 15.27 5.63 -12.64
C GLN A 585 16.01 6.77 -13.34
N PHE A 586 15.89 6.87 -14.67
CA PHE A 586 16.43 7.98 -15.44
C PHE A 586 15.81 9.32 -15.01
N VAL A 587 14.48 9.40 -14.94
CA VAL A 587 13.77 10.62 -14.53
C VAL A 587 14.19 11.09 -13.13
N SER A 588 14.31 10.15 -12.18
CA SER A 588 14.70 10.46 -10.80
C SER A 588 16.10 11.09 -10.72
N CYS A 589 17.07 10.50 -11.41
CA CYS A 589 18.43 11.05 -11.48
C CYS A 589 18.47 12.43 -12.15
N PHE A 590 17.66 12.62 -13.20
CA PHE A 590 17.57 13.90 -13.91
C PHE A 590 16.95 15.01 -13.05
N CYS A 591 15.87 14.72 -12.32
CA CYS A 591 15.25 15.66 -11.39
C CYS A 591 16.22 16.12 -10.30
N PHE A 592 17.04 15.21 -9.77
CA PHE A 592 18.11 15.57 -8.84
C PHE A 592 19.14 16.49 -9.49
N PHE A 593 19.61 16.17 -10.69
CA PHE A 593 20.63 16.99 -11.36
C PHE A 593 20.18 18.45 -11.57
N ASN A 594 18.92 18.66 -11.96
CA ASN A 594 18.35 20.01 -12.06
C ASN A 594 18.35 20.74 -10.71
N SER A 595 18.03 20.03 -9.61
CA SER A 595 18.05 20.58 -8.25
C SER A 595 19.48 20.84 -7.74
N PHE A 596 20.44 20.03 -8.17
CA PHE A 596 21.84 20.15 -7.82
C PHE A 596 22.51 21.35 -8.53
N ILE A 597 22.21 21.56 -9.82
CA ILE A 597 22.65 22.76 -10.55
C ILE A 597 22.09 24.03 -9.90
N SER A 598 20.80 24.03 -9.53
CA SER A 598 20.20 25.20 -8.87
C SER A 598 20.80 25.47 -7.50
N PHE A 599 21.25 24.44 -6.79
CA PHE A 599 21.96 24.55 -5.51
C PHE A 599 23.39 25.10 -5.66
N ILE A 600 24.09 24.77 -6.76
CA ILE A 600 25.45 25.27 -7.03
C ILE A 600 25.44 26.68 -7.64
N SER A 601 24.38 27.07 -8.36
CA SER A 601 24.28 28.37 -9.04
C SER A 601 24.45 29.63 -8.16
N PRO A 602 24.25 29.63 -6.83
CA PRO A 602 24.53 30.76 -5.96
C PRO A 602 25.83 30.65 -5.13
N ILE A 603 26.65 29.59 -5.31
CA ILE A 603 27.98 29.44 -4.69
C ILE A 603 29.04 29.89 -5.71
#